data_AF-A0A382A9L8-F1
#
_entry.id   AF-A0A382A9L8-F1
#
_cell.length_a   1.000
_cell.length_b   1.000
_cell.length_c   1.000
_cell.angle_alpha   90.00
_cell.angle_beta   90.00
_cell.angle_gamma   90.00
#
_symmetry.space_group_name_H-M   'P 1'
#
loop_
_entity.id
_entity.type
_entity.pdbx_description
1 polymer ?
#
loop_
_entity_poly.entity_id
_entity_poly.type
_entity_poly.pdbx_seq_one_letter_code
_entity_poly.pdbx_strand_id
1 'polypeptide(L)' 'MAELLVVAGLSGAGRSHFASNLEDLGWFVIDRLPAEIMGRVSELASVTDSNWNRVAFIGKA' A
#
# COMPACT_ATOMS: atom_id res chain seq x y z
N MET A 1 15.96 1.16 0.56
CA MET A 1 14.96 1.59 1.56
C MET A 1 13.61 1.43 0.90
N ALA A 2 12.68 0.67 1.50
CA ALA A 2 11.37 0.43 0.90
C ALA A 2 10.54 1.71 0.88
N GLU A 3 9.88 1.99 -0.25
CA GLU A 3 8.93 3.10 -0.36
C GLU A 3 7.55 2.65 0.13
N LEU A 4 6.98 3.42 1.05
CA LEU A 4 5.66 3.16 1.63
C LEU A 4 4.71 4.29 1.25
N LEU A 5 3.54 3.93 0.74
CA LEU A 5 2.47 4.87 0.38
C LEU A 5 1.17 4.48 1.09
N VAL A 6 0.48 5.45 1.67
CA VAL A 6 -0.87 5.25 2.22
C VAL A 6 -1.85 6.07 1.41
N VAL A 7 -2.85 5.41 0.85
CA VAL A 7 -3.91 6.02 0.05
C VAL A 7 -5.17 6.05 0.90
N ALA A 8 -5.65 7.26 1.18
CA ALA A 8 -6.89 7.50 1.92
C ALA A 8 -7.87 8.31 1.05
N GLY A 9 -9.14 8.31 1.45
CA GLY A 9 -10.19 9.04 0.75
C GLY A 9 -11.59 8.54 1.12
N LEU A 10 -12.59 9.40 0.96
CA LEU A 10 -14.00 9.06 1.19
C LEU A 10 -14.48 8.00 0.18
N SER A 11 -15.69 7.46 0.41
CA SER A 11 -16.35 6.61 -0.58
C SER A 11 -16.58 7.39 -1.89
N GLY A 12 -16.26 6.79 -3.03
CA GLY A 12 -16.34 7.45 -4.34
C GLY A 12 -15.16 8.37 -4.70
N ALA A 13 -14.17 8.57 -3.84
CA ALA A 13 -13.01 9.43 -4.11
C ALA A 13 -11.98 8.85 -5.12
N GLY A 14 -12.29 7.72 -5.77
CA GLY A 14 -11.41 7.11 -6.78
C GLY A 14 -10.25 6.26 -6.25
N ARG A 15 -10.23 5.89 -4.96
CA ARG A 15 -9.16 5.07 -4.35
C ARG A 15 -8.85 3.78 -5.14
N SER A 16 -9.88 3.07 -5.60
CA SER A 16 -9.71 1.83 -6.37
C SER A 16 -9.10 2.06 -7.76
N HIS A 17 -9.43 3.18 -8.42
CA HIS A 17 -8.79 3.55 -9.68
C HIS A 17 -7.32 3.93 -9.47
N PHE A 18 -7.03 4.69 -8.42
CA PHE A 18 -5.65 5.04 -8.08
C PHE A 18 -4.81 3.80 -7.72
N ALA A 19 -5.39 2.86 -6.97
CA ALA A 19 -4.79 1.57 -6.65
C ALA A 19 -4.41 0.78 -7.91
N SER A 20 -5.32 0.65 -8.87
CA SER A 20 -5.04 -0.02 -10.16
C SER A 20 -3.85 0.61 -10.89
N ASN A 21 -3.80 1.95 -10.96
CA ASN A 21 -2.70 2.64 -11.62
C ASN A 21 -1.36 2.45 -10.90
N LEU A 22 -1.37 2.29 -9.57
CA LEU A 22 -0.17 1.99 -8.80
C LEU A 22 0.35 0.57 -9.11
N GLU A 23 -0.53 -0.41 -9.24
CA GLU A 23 -0.16 -1.77 -9.66
C GLU A 23 0.53 -1.75 -11.03
N ASP A 24 -0.02 -1.00 -12.00
CA ASP A 24 0.58 -0.82 -13.33
C ASP A 24 1.98 -0.17 -13.27
N LEU A 25 2.20 0.72 -12.29
CA LEU A 25 3.51 1.33 -12.04
C LEU A 25 4.47 0.41 -11.27
N GLY A 26 4.06 -0.81 -10.95
CA GLY A 26 4.86 -1.80 -10.24
C GLY A 26 4.94 -1.54 -8.73
N TRP A 27 3.85 -1.05 -8.12
CA TRP A 27 3.66 -1.05 -6.68
C TRP A 27 2.96 -2.34 -6.22
N PHE A 28 3.36 -2.84 -5.06
CA PHE A 28 2.61 -3.88 -4.36
C PHE A 28 1.48 -3.23 -3.59
N VAL A 29 0.25 -3.34 -4.10
CA VAL A 29 -0.92 -2.70 -3.49
C VAL A 29 -1.66 -3.67 -2.57
N ILE A 30 -1.94 -3.23 -1.35
CA ILE A 30 -2.71 -3.97 -0.35
C ILE A 30 -3.94 -3.15 0.01
N ASP A 31 -5.10 -3.62 -0.45
CA ASP A 31 -6.38 -2.98 -0.18
C ASP A 31 -7.04 -3.50 1.12
N ARG A 32 -7.73 -2.60 1.83
CA ARG A 32 -8.55 -2.90 3.03
C ARG A 32 -7.79 -3.60 4.17
N LEU A 33 -6.51 -3.31 4.33
CA LEU A 33 -5.74 -3.80 5.47
C LEU A 33 -6.08 -3.00 6.74
N PRO A 34 -6.35 -3.64 7.89
CA PRO A 34 -6.46 -2.94 9.17
C PRO A 34 -5.16 -2.20 9.52
N ALA A 35 -5.29 -1.00 10.09
CA ALA A 35 -4.13 -0.14 10.45
C ALA A 35 -3.13 -0.85 11.38
N GLU A 36 -3.62 -1.70 12.29
CA GLU A 36 -2.80 -2.49 13.21
C GLU A 36 -1.87 -3.50 12.49
N ILE A 37 -2.24 -3.94 11.29
CA ILE A 37 -1.46 -4.88 10.49
C ILE A 37 -0.50 -4.13 9.54
N MET A 38 -0.86 -2.92 9.10
CA MET A 38 -0.04 -2.09 8.20
C MET A 38 1.38 -1.86 8.73
N GLY A 39 1.54 -1.65 10.04
CA GLY A 39 2.85 -1.48 10.68
C GLY A 39 3.75 -2.71 10.52
N ARG A 40 3.23 -3.91 10.82
CA ARG A 40 4.00 -5.17 10.69
C ARG A 40 4.39 -5.45 9.25
N VAL A 41 3.50 -5.17 8.30
CA VAL A 41 3.80 -5.33 6.86
C VAL A 41 4.87 -4.34 6.41
N SER A 42 4.84 -3.12 6.92
CA SER A 42 5.86 -2.10 6.64
C SER A 42 7.24 -2.52 7.16
N GLU A 43 7.29 -3.09 8.36
CA GLU A 43 8.52 -3.68 8.93
C GLU A 43 9.06 -4.81 8.04
N LEU A 44 8.20 -5.75 7.61
CA LEU A 44 8.59 -6.84 6.70
C LEU A 44 9.10 -6.32 5.35
N ALA A 45 8.46 -5.30 4.77
CA ALA A 45 8.91 -4.69 3.52
C ALA A 45 10.27 -3.99 3.68
N SER A 46 10.55 -3.44 4.86
CA SER A 46 11.82 -2.78 5.16
C SER A 46 12.99 -3.73 5.40
N VAL A 47 12.75 -5.04 5.59
CA VAL A 47 13.81 -6.04 5.74
C VAL A 47 14.59 -6.11 4.43
N THR A 48 15.91 -5.87 4.53
CA THR A 48 16.87 -6.01 3.44
C THR A 48 16.72 -7.40 2.81
N ASP A 49 16.50 -7.44 1.49
CA ASP A 49 16.28 -8.63 0.63
C ASP A 49 14.79 -9.01 0.37
N SER A 50 13.83 -8.18 0.78
CA SER A 50 12.47 -8.30 0.24
C SER A 50 12.41 -7.71 -1.19
N ASN A 51 11.77 -8.40 -2.13
CA ASN A 51 11.47 -7.87 -3.47
C ASN A 51 10.44 -6.71 -3.43
N TRP A 52 10.01 -6.28 -2.24
CA TRP A 52 8.95 -5.31 -2.03
C TRP A 52 9.55 -3.90 -1.89
N ASN A 53 10.09 -3.41 -3.00
CA ASN A 53 10.71 -2.08 -3.04
C ASN A 53 9.68 -0.94 -2.90
N ARG A 54 8.41 -1.18 -3.29
CA ARG A 54 7.33 -0.19 -3.26
C ARG A 54 6.03 -0.85 -2.82
N VAL A 55 5.48 -0.41 -1.68
CA VAL A 55 4.24 -0.95 -1.09
C VAL A 55 3.23 0.18 -0.87
N ALA A 56 2.00 -0.02 -1.33
CA ALA A 56 0.91 0.91 -1.11
C ALA A 56 -0.23 0.27 -0.31
N PHE A 57 -0.71 0.95 0.73
CA PHE A 57 -1.86 0.53 1.52
C PHE A 57 -3.07 1.41 1.19
N ILE A 58 -4.19 0.78 0.84
CA ILE A 58 -5.45 1.51 0.64
C ILE A 58 -6.25 1.44 1.94
N GLY A 59 -6.31 2.57 2.63
CA GLY A 59 -7.03 2.69 3.89
C GLY A 59 -8.52 2.48 3.68
N LYS A 60 -9.17 1.74 4.58
CA LYS A 60 -10.62 1.67 4.67
C LYS A 60 -11.10 2.87 5.49
N ALA A 61 -11.97 3.70 4.90
CA ALA A 61 -12.71 4.72 5.64
C ALA A 61 -13.70 4.05 6.61
#